data_AF-A0A2E7C9Z7-F1
#
_entry.id   AF-A0A2E7C9Z7-F1
#
_cell.length_a   1.000
_cell.length_b   1.000
_cell.length_c   1.000
_cell.angle_alpha   90.00
_cell.angle_beta   90.00
_cell.angle_gamma   90.00
#
_symmetry.space_group_name_H-M   'P 1'
#
loop_
_entity.id
_entity.type
_entity.pdbx_description
1 polymer ?
#
loop_
_entity_poly.entity_id
_entity_poly.type
_entity_poly.pdbx_seq_one_letter_code
_entity_poly.pdbx_strand_id
1 'polypeptide(L)'
;MALNTVNSCTNCDNLEKNFNCSVHNVVVDLNNTCESHNLKVSITKSSSCSNCSNHNTSRCSHPKQATNDLLCFDWSKGGEA
;
A
#
# COMPACT_ATOMS: atom_id res chain seq x y z
N MET A 1 -18.96 -8.64 16.54
CA MET A 1 -18.41 -9.31 15.35
C MET A 1 -16.98 -8.82 15.18
N ALA A 2 -15.99 -9.71 15.18
CA ALA A 2 -14.60 -9.36 14.95
C ALA A 2 -14.25 -9.65 13.48
N LEU A 3 -13.70 -8.66 12.77
CA LEU A 3 -13.20 -8.83 11.40
C LEU A 3 -11.71 -9.14 11.49
N ASN A 4 -11.27 -10.20 10.81
CA ASN A 4 -9.86 -10.58 10.75
C ASN A 4 -9.27 -10.16 9.40
N THR A 5 -8.08 -9.56 9.42
CA THR A 5 -7.32 -9.28 8.20
C THR A 5 -6.74 -10.58 7.66
N VAL A 6 -6.95 -10.85 6.37
CA VAL A 6 -6.35 -11.99 5.67
C VAL A 6 -5.03 -11.57 5.06
N ASN A 7 -3.98 -12.38 5.18
CA ASN A 7 -2.72 -12.16 4.47
C ASN A 7 -2.91 -12.48 2.98
N SER A 8 -2.63 -11.51 2.12
CA SER A 8 -2.76 -11.64 0.67
C SER A 8 -1.70 -10.78 -0.04
N CYS A 9 -1.47 -11.00 -1.33
CA CYS A 9 -0.50 -10.19 -2.08
C CYS A 9 -0.82 -8.70 -2.01
N THR A 10 -2.11 -8.33 -1.95
CA THR A 10 -2.56 -6.94 -1.87
C THR A 10 -2.10 -6.19 -0.62
N ASN A 11 -1.72 -6.90 0.45
CA ASN A 11 -1.17 -6.30 1.66
C ASN A 11 0.29 -6.69 1.91
N CYS A 12 1.01 -7.10 0.86
CA CYS A 12 2.43 -7.43 0.92
C CYS A 12 3.29 -6.23 0.51
N ASP A 13 4.35 -5.91 1.28
CA ASP A 13 5.34 -4.87 0.93
C ASP A 13 6.13 -5.21 -0.34
N ASN A 14 6.20 -6.49 -0.68
CA ASN A 14 6.93 -6.99 -1.85
C ASN A 14 6.08 -6.99 -3.14
N LEU A 15 4.86 -6.44 -3.11
CA LEU A 15 4.02 -6.31 -4.30
C LEU A 15 4.36 -5.01 -5.05
N GLU A 16 4.82 -5.15 -6.28
CA GLU A 16 5.13 -4.04 -7.17
C GLU A 16 3.98 -3.78 -8.18
N LYS A 17 4.24 -2.82 -9.09
CA LYS A 17 3.34 -2.51 -10.21
C LYS A 17 3.07 -3.75 -11.06
N ASN A 18 1.92 -3.74 -11.74
CA ASN A 18 1.46 -4.84 -12.60
C ASN A 18 1.35 -6.21 -11.90
N PHE A 19 1.10 -6.19 -10.59
CA PHE A 19 1.00 -7.40 -9.77
C PHE A 19 2.26 -8.28 -9.81
N ASN A 20 3.45 -7.68 -9.92
CA ASN A 20 4.70 -8.42 -9.85
C ASN A 20 5.15 -8.59 -8.39
N CYS A 21 5.48 -9.80 -7.98
CA CYS A 21 6.13 -10.04 -6.69
C CYS A 21 7.64 -9.83 -6.84
N SER A 22 8.24 -8.87 -6.14
CA SER A 22 9.67 -8.56 -6.25
C SER A 22 10.59 -9.68 -5.77
N VAL A 23 10.13 -10.53 -4.85
CA VAL A 23 10.91 -11.66 -4.30
C VAL A 23 11.10 -12.77 -5.34
N HIS A 24 10.03 -13.11 -6.06
CA HIS A 24 10.02 -14.26 -6.98
C HIS A 24 10.04 -13.84 -8.46
N ASN A 25 9.88 -12.54 -8.76
CA ASN A 25 9.82 -11.98 -10.11
C ASN A 25 8.77 -12.65 -11.00
N VAL A 26 7.59 -12.90 -10.41
CA VAL A 26 6.43 -13.47 -11.10
C VAL A 26 5.20 -12.58 -10.91
N VAL A 27 4.33 -12.59 -11.91
CA VAL A 27 3.00 -11.99 -11.81
C VAL A 27 2.13 -12.86 -10.90
N VAL A 28 1.53 -12.24 -9.89
CA VAL A 28 0.69 -12.87 -8.88
C VAL A 28 -0.74 -12.40 -9.01
N ASP A 29 -1.68 -13.21 -8.54
CA ASP A 29 -3.07 -12.80 -8.36
C ASP A 29 -3.28 -12.16 -6.98
N LEU A 30 -4.39 -11.45 -6.79
CA LEU A 30 -4.70 -10.74 -5.54
C LEU A 30 -4.70 -11.68 -4.31
N ASN A 31 -5.12 -12.93 -4.54
CA ASN A 31 -5.32 -13.95 -3.52
C ASN A 31 -4.08 -14.82 -3.26
N ASN A 32 -2.97 -14.56 -3.96
CA ASN A 32 -1.74 -15.30 -3.75
C ASN A 32 -1.02 -14.81 -2.48
N THR A 33 -0.19 -15.68 -1.89
CA THR A 33 0.72 -15.35 -0.79
C THR A 33 1.95 -16.26 -0.88
N CYS A 34 3.05 -15.89 -0.22
CA CYS A 34 4.26 -16.71 -0.15
C CYS A 34 4.86 -16.65 1.26
N GLU A 35 5.83 -17.52 1.54
CA GLU A 35 6.49 -17.59 2.85
C GLU A 35 7.28 -16.30 3.19
N SER A 36 7.67 -15.54 2.16
CA SER A 36 8.30 -14.22 2.30
C SER A 36 7.29 -13.07 2.37
N HIS A 37 6.01 -13.37 2.69
CA HIS A 37 5.00 -12.34 2.90
C HIS A 37 5.43 -11.41 4.04
N ASN A 38 5.51 -10.12 3.73
CA ASN A 38 5.75 -9.09 4.70
C ASN A 38 4.57 -8.12 4.66
N LEU A 39 3.85 -8.00 5.77
CA LEU A 39 2.64 -7.22 5.84
C LEU A 39 2.98 -5.73 5.71
N LYS A 40 2.58 -5.13 4.59
CA LYS A 40 2.57 -3.69 4.42
C LYS A 40 1.55 -3.08 5.36
N VAL A 41 1.90 -1.95 6.00
CA VAL A 41 0.97 -1.19 6.84
C VAL A 41 -0.33 -1.02 6.07
N SER A 42 -1.40 -1.60 6.61
CA SER A 42 -2.66 -1.68 5.89
C SER A 42 -3.24 -0.27 5.84
N ILE A 43 -3.23 0.33 4.63
CA ILE A 43 -3.99 1.55 4.35
C ILE A 43 -5.44 1.30 4.75
N THR A 44 -5.96 2.15 5.63
CA THR A 44 -7.35 2.06 6.06
C THR A 44 -8.20 2.97 5.20
N LYS A 45 -9.52 2.93 5.35
CA LYS A 45 -10.42 3.90 4.72
C LYS A 45 -10.05 5.35 5.04
N SER A 46 -9.36 5.61 6.16
CA SER A 46 -8.91 6.95 6.54
C SER A 46 -7.55 7.35 5.95
N SER A 47 -6.85 6.44 5.26
CA SER A 47 -5.55 6.70 4.64
C SER A 47 -5.71 7.40 3.28
N SER A 48 -6.23 8.62 3.24
CA SER A 48 -6.47 9.39 2.01
C SER A 48 -5.27 10.25 1.63
N CYS A 49 -5.15 10.67 0.37
CA CYS A 49 -4.12 11.66 -0.01
C CYS A 49 -4.30 12.97 0.77
N SER A 50 -5.54 13.37 1.09
CA SER A 50 -5.83 14.60 1.84
C SER A 50 -5.18 14.67 3.23
N ASN A 51 -4.88 13.54 3.88
CA ASN A 51 -4.19 13.49 5.18
C ASN A 51 -2.86 12.72 5.14
N CYS A 52 -2.32 12.48 3.94
CA CYS A 52 -1.05 11.78 3.73
C CYS A 52 0.10 12.77 3.73
N SER A 53 1.12 12.56 4.56
CA SER A 53 2.25 13.50 4.66
C SER A 53 3.16 13.54 3.45
N ASN A 54 3.06 12.54 2.58
CA ASN A 54 3.76 12.52 1.30
C ASN A 54 2.99 13.28 0.20
N HIS A 55 1.72 13.65 0.40
CA HIS A 55 0.90 14.32 -0.61
C HIS A 55 1.47 15.71 -0.96
N ASN A 56 1.52 16.02 -2.26
CA ASN A 56 2.12 17.25 -2.79
C ASN A 56 3.61 17.45 -2.44
N THR A 57 4.30 16.39 -2.01
CA THR A 57 5.75 16.40 -1.80
C THR A 57 6.47 15.63 -2.89
N SER A 58 7.79 15.80 -2.98
CA SER A 58 8.66 14.99 -3.85
C SER A 58 8.69 13.51 -3.48
N ARG A 59 8.15 13.13 -2.32
CA ARG A 59 8.04 11.73 -1.86
C ARG A 59 6.74 11.04 -2.31
N CYS A 60 5.84 11.74 -3.00
CA CYS A 60 4.69 11.09 -3.61
C CYS A 60 5.13 10.30 -4.84
N SER A 61 4.87 8.99 -4.86
CA SER A 61 5.18 8.11 -6.01
C SER A 61 4.28 8.40 -7.21
N HIS A 62 3.12 9.03 -6.99
CA HIS A 62 2.09 9.27 -8.01
C HIS A 62 1.53 10.72 -7.97
N PRO A 63 2.36 11.77 -8.10
CA PRO A 63 1.95 13.15 -7.85
C PRO A 63 0.90 13.67 -8.86
N LYS A 64 0.86 13.14 -10.08
CA LYS A 64 -0.13 13.51 -11.11
C LYS A 64 -1.49 12.83 -10.93
N GLN A 65 -1.54 11.75 -10.15
CA GLN A 65 -2.74 10.94 -9.93
C GLN A 65 -3.30 11.10 -8.52
N ALA A 66 -2.50 11.60 -7.58
CA ALA A 66 -2.91 11.88 -6.21
C ALA A 66 -3.99 12.97 -6.18
N THR A 67 -5.15 12.64 -5.63
CA THR A 67 -6.26 13.59 -5.39
C THR A 67 -6.84 13.33 -4.01
N ASN A 68 -7.47 14.34 -3.40
CA ASN A 68 -7.93 14.30 -2.01
C ASN A 68 -8.89 13.15 -1.67
N ASP A 69 -9.63 12.65 -2.66
CA ASP A 69 -10.63 11.58 -2.53
C ASP A 69 -10.05 10.17 -2.74
N LEU A 70 -8.77 10.05 -3.09
CA LEU A 70 -8.10 8.77 -3.31
C LEU A 70 -7.37 8.29 -2.06
N LEU A 71 -7.24 6.96 -1.95
CA LEU A 71 -6.37 6.33 -0.96
C LEU A 71 -4.90 6.60 -1.29
N CYS A 72 -4.12 6.99 -0.28
CA CYS A 72 -2.70 7.20 -0.42
C CYS A 72 -1.96 5.86 -0.30
N PHE A 73 -1.51 5.27 -1.40
CA PHE A 73 -0.72 4.03 -1.35
C PHE A 73 0.72 4.23 -0.84
N ASP A 74 1.17 5.49 -0.83
CA ASP A 74 2.40 5.96 -0.17
C ASP A 74 2.13 6.41 1.27
N TRP A 75 1.09 5.85 1.90
CA TRP A 75 0.65 6.27 3.23
C TRP A 75 1.78 6.27 4.23
N SER A 76 2.04 7.45 4.77
CA SER A 76 2.88 7.67 5.93
C SER A 76 2.17 8.70 6.78
N LYS A 77 1.87 8.33 8.04
CA LYS A 77 1.53 9.34 9.04
C LYS A 77 2.77 10.19 9.22
N GLY A 78 2.67 11.48 8.93
CA GLY A 78 3.73 12.45 9.19
C GLY A 78 4.20 12.25 10.62
N GLY A 79 5.51 12.13 10.77
CA GLY A 79 6.14 11.73 12.02
C GLY A 79 5.50 12.41 13.21
N GLU A 80 5.07 11.58 14.15
CA GLU A 80 5.10 11.93 15.57
C GLU A 80 6.53 12.43 15.85
N ALA A 81 6.65 13.69 16.27
CA ALA A 81 7.80 14.15 17.02
C ALA A 81 7.69 13.61 18.45
#